data_AF-A0A0D2ZXG9-F1
#
_entry.id   AF-A0A0D2ZXG9-F1
#
_cell.length_a   1.000
_cell.length_b   1.000
_cell.length_c   1.000
_cell.angle_alpha   90.00
_cell.angle_beta   90.00
_cell.angle_gamma   90.00
#
_symmetry.space_group_name_H-M   'P 1'
#
loop_
_entity.id
_entity.type
_entity.pdbx_description
1 polymer ?
#
loop_
_entity_poly.entity_id
_entity_poly.type
_entity_poly.pdbx_seq_one_letter_code
_entity_poly.pdbx_strand_id
1 'polypeptide(L)'
;MLLMFYVIAVGKEIVDLCLDRVRKLADNCTGLQGFLVFNAVGGGTGSGLGSLLLERLSVDYGKKSKLGFTIYPSPQVSTAVVEPYNSVLSTHSLLEHTDVAVLLDNEAIYDICRRSLDIERPTYTNLNRLISQIISSLTTSLRFDGAINVDITEFQTNLVPYPRIHFMLSSYAPVISAAKAYHEQLSVPEITNAVFEPASMMAKCDPRHGKYMACCLMYRGDVVPKDVN
;
A
#
# COMPACT_ATOMS: atom_id res chain seq x y z
N MET A 1 19.84 -5.85 14.40
CA MET A 1 19.16 -6.61 15.49
C MET A 1 18.89 -5.74 16.71
N LEU A 2 19.90 -5.11 17.35
CA LEU A 2 19.69 -4.29 18.57
C LEU A 2 18.62 -3.18 18.44
N LEU A 3 18.55 -2.49 17.30
CA LEU A 3 17.65 -1.33 17.14
C LEU A 3 16.15 -1.73 17.17
N MET A 4 15.76 -2.82 16.50
CA MET A 4 14.35 -3.26 16.48
C MET A 4 13.91 -3.81 17.84
N PHE A 5 14.74 -4.62 18.49
CA PHE A 5 14.44 -5.13 19.84
C PHE A 5 14.37 -4.00 20.87
N TYR A 6 15.23 -2.99 20.74
CA TYR A 6 15.16 -1.78 21.56
C TYR A 6 13.84 -1.03 21.33
N VAL A 7 13.43 -0.86 20.07
CA VAL A 7 12.16 -0.20 19.74
C VAL A 7 10.94 -1.05 20.17
N ILE A 8 11.03 -2.38 20.21
CA ILE A 8 9.99 -3.21 20.81
C ILE A 8 9.93 -3.02 22.33
N ALA A 9 11.09 -2.93 23.00
CA ALA A 9 11.14 -2.69 24.43
C ALA A 9 10.53 -1.34 24.81
N VAL A 10 10.92 -0.26 24.11
CA VAL A 10 10.32 1.07 24.28
C VAL A 10 8.86 1.10 23.80
N GLY A 11 8.56 0.36 22.73
CA GLY A 11 7.22 0.29 22.14
C GLY A 11 6.18 -0.28 23.10
N LYS A 12 6.56 -1.20 23.99
CA LYS A 12 5.66 -1.73 25.04
C LYS A 12 5.19 -0.66 26.02
N GLU A 13 5.95 0.39 26.25
CA GLU A 13 5.56 1.48 27.16
C GLU A 13 4.49 2.39 26.54
N ILE A 14 4.45 2.48 25.21
CA ILE A 14 3.57 3.41 24.47
C ILE A 14 2.39 2.68 23.82
N VAL A 15 2.48 1.37 23.55
CA VAL A 15 1.45 0.63 22.82
C VAL A 15 0.09 0.67 23.51
N ASP A 16 0.05 0.55 24.84
CA ASP A 16 -1.20 0.58 25.60
C ASP A 16 -1.90 1.94 25.46
N LEU A 17 -1.12 3.03 25.50
CA LEU A 17 -1.64 4.38 25.26
C LEU A 17 -2.19 4.52 23.84
N CYS A 18 -1.50 3.98 22.84
CA CYS A 18 -1.98 3.99 21.45
C CYS A 18 -3.28 3.20 21.29
N LEU A 19 -3.36 1.99 21.86
CA LEU A 19 -4.55 1.15 21.80
C LEU A 19 -5.75 1.79 22.49
N ASP A 20 -5.55 2.46 23.63
CA ASP A 20 -6.63 3.20 24.30
C ASP A 20 -7.18 4.33 23.44
N ARG A 21 -6.33 5.00 22.64
CA ARG A 21 -6.79 6.03 21.69
C ARG A 21 -7.53 5.41 20.51
N VAL A 22 -7.05 4.30 19.97
CA VAL A 22 -7.74 3.56 18.90
C VAL A 22 -9.10 3.07 19.38
N ARG A 23 -9.18 2.53 20.60
CA ARG A 23 -10.42 2.05 21.21
C ARG A 23 -11.47 3.15 21.31
N LYS A 24 -11.09 4.35 21.78
CA LYS A 24 -11.99 5.52 21.83
C LYS A 24 -12.54 5.90 20.45
N LEU A 25 -11.74 5.79 19.39
CA LEU A 25 -12.21 6.06 18.02
C LEU A 25 -13.13 4.94 17.52
N ALA A 26 -12.81 3.69 17.82
CA ALA A 26 -13.63 2.53 17.47
C ALA A 26 -15.01 2.58 18.15
N ASP A 27 -15.07 2.96 19.43
CA ASP A 27 -16.32 3.09 20.20
C ASP A 27 -17.24 4.20 19.66
N ASN A 28 -16.65 5.22 19.03
CA ASN A 28 -17.40 6.29 18.37
C ASN A 28 -17.96 5.88 16.99
N CYS A 29 -17.56 4.72 16.46
CA CYS A 29 -18.07 4.20 15.19
C CYS A 29 -19.29 3.30 15.42
N THR A 30 -20.38 3.53 14.69
CA THR A 30 -21.56 2.64 14.71
C THR A 30 -21.31 1.31 13.98
N GLY A 31 -20.33 1.28 13.07
CA GLY A 31 -19.98 0.11 12.27
C GLY A 31 -18.56 0.17 11.74
N LEU A 32 -17.56 -0.08 12.61
CA LEU A 32 -16.16 -0.14 12.20
C LEU A 32 -15.95 -1.27 11.18
N GLN A 33 -15.49 -0.96 9.97
CA GLN A 33 -15.17 -1.94 8.93
C GLN A 33 -13.80 -2.59 9.17
N GLY A 34 -12.77 -1.77 9.40
CA GLY A 34 -11.40 -2.24 9.48
C GLY A 34 -10.40 -1.15 9.82
N PHE A 35 -9.11 -1.49 9.72
CA PHE A 35 -7.99 -0.60 9.97
C PHE A 35 -7.14 -0.44 8.72
N LEU A 36 -6.72 0.80 8.44
CA LEU A 36 -5.70 1.12 7.45
C LEU A 36 -4.38 1.36 8.19
N VAL A 37 -3.37 0.55 7.92
CA VAL A 37 -2.07 0.61 8.60
C VAL A 37 -1.01 1.05 7.61
N PHE A 38 -0.37 2.19 7.87
CA PHE A 38 0.70 2.73 7.05
C PHE A 38 2.01 2.60 7.81
N ASN A 39 2.94 1.79 7.30
CA ASN A 39 4.22 1.59 7.95
C ASN A 39 5.37 1.33 6.95
N ALA A 40 6.58 1.66 7.37
CA ALA A 40 7.80 1.34 6.63
C ALA A 40 8.48 0.14 7.29
N VAL A 41 8.74 -0.92 6.52
CA VAL A 41 9.34 -2.15 7.06
C VAL A 41 10.85 -2.01 7.31
N GLY A 42 11.51 -1.04 6.65
CA GLY A 42 12.94 -0.79 6.83
C GLY A 42 13.30 -0.03 8.12
N GLY A 43 12.38 0.81 8.64
CA GLY A 43 12.63 1.65 9.82
C GLY A 43 12.39 0.91 11.13
N GLY A 44 13.03 1.34 12.23
CA GLY A 44 12.89 0.70 13.55
C GLY A 44 11.48 0.79 14.17
N THR A 45 10.84 1.96 14.10
CA THR A 45 9.48 2.18 14.64
C THR A 45 8.40 1.58 13.76
N GLY A 46 8.50 1.77 12.43
CA GLY A 46 7.52 1.23 11.48
C GLY A 46 7.50 -0.30 11.44
N SER A 47 8.67 -0.95 11.61
CA SER A 47 8.75 -2.40 11.77
C SER A 47 8.37 -2.83 13.19
N GLY A 48 9.12 -2.41 14.21
CA GLY A 48 8.98 -2.92 15.58
C GLY A 48 7.66 -2.56 16.25
N LEU A 49 7.37 -1.27 16.41
CA LEU A 49 6.13 -0.82 17.03
C LEU A 49 4.92 -1.12 16.13
N GLY A 50 5.07 -1.00 14.81
CA GLY A 50 4.02 -1.36 13.84
C GLY A 50 3.60 -2.83 13.95
N SER A 51 4.57 -3.76 13.97
CA SER A 51 4.31 -5.19 14.18
C SER A 51 3.61 -5.46 15.51
N LEU A 52 4.08 -4.85 16.61
CA LEU A 52 3.46 -5.02 17.93
C LEU A 52 2.03 -4.50 17.97
N LEU A 53 1.76 -3.36 17.32
CA LEU A 53 0.41 -2.79 17.24
C LEU A 53 -0.52 -3.70 16.43
N LEU A 54 -0.05 -4.28 15.32
CA LEU A 54 -0.82 -5.22 14.49
C LEU A 54 -1.19 -6.50 15.25
N GLU A 55 -0.26 -7.04 16.04
CA GLU A 55 -0.51 -8.20 16.90
C GLU A 55 -1.64 -7.89 17.89
N ARG A 56 -1.56 -6.74 18.58
CA ARG A 56 -2.58 -6.33 19.56
C ARG A 56 -3.93 -6.01 18.92
N LEU A 57 -3.94 -5.36 17.76
CA LEU A 57 -5.18 -5.13 17.01
C LEU A 57 -5.82 -6.45 16.55
N SER A 58 -5.02 -7.47 16.23
CA SER A 58 -5.54 -8.79 15.87
C SER A 58 -6.16 -9.51 17.07
N VAL A 59 -5.66 -9.28 18.29
CA VAL A 59 -6.24 -9.81 19.53
C VAL A 59 -7.55 -9.09 19.87
N ASP A 60 -7.55 -7.76 19.91
CA ASP A 60 -8.72 -6.96 20.34
C ASP A 60 -9.82 -6.91 19.26
N TYR A 61 -9.44 -6.89 17.98
CA TYR A 61 -10.32 -6.68 16.84
C TYR A 61 -10.17 -7.76 15.75
N GLY A 62 -10.01 -9.04 16.14
CA GLY A 62 -9.70 -10.13 15.20
C GLY A 62 -10.67 -10.33 14.04
N LYS A 63 -11.94 -9.90 14.16
CA LYS A 63 -12.93 -9.96 13.07
C LYS A 63 -12.88 -8.78 12.09
N LYS A 64 -12.08 -7.75 12.37
CA LYS A 64 -11.98 -6.54 11.56
C LYS A 64 -10.82 -6.65 10.57
N SER A 65 -11.06 -6.28 9.32
CA SER A 65 -10.08 -6.35 8.26
C SER A 65 -8.95 -5.33 8.46
N LYS A 66 -7.73 -5.71 8.11
CA LYS A 66 -6.51 -4.92 8.28
C LYS A 66 -5.83 -4.80 6.92
N LEU A 67 -5.91 -3.62 6.32
CA LEU A 67 -5.26 -3.29 5.05
C LEU A 67 -3.97 -2.51 5.34
N GLY A 68 -2.84 -3.12 5.01
CA GLY A 68 -1.51 -2.54 5.19
C GLY A 68 -1.02 -1.86 3.92
N PHE A 69 -0.51 -0.64 4.05
CA PHE A 69 0.29 0.05 3.04
C PHE A 69 1.74 0.07 3.51
N THR A 70 2.51 -0.88 2.99
CA THR A 70 3.86 -1.19 3.49
C THR A 70 4.91 -0.64 2.54
N ILE A 71 5.74 0.28 3.04
CA ILE A 71 6.87 0.82 2.29
C ILE A 71 8.07 -0.10 2.46
N TYR A 72 8.52 -0.70 1.36
CA TYR A 72 9.69 -1.55 1.28
C TYR A 72 10.95 -0.74 0.98
N PRO A 73 12.08 -1.08 1.62
CA PRO A 73 13.36 -0.44 1.33
C PRO A 73 13.88 -0.90 -0.02
N SER A 74 14.64 -0.03 -0.67
CA SER A 74 15.42 -0.36 -1.86
C SER A 74 16.91 -0.11 -1.60
N PRO A 75 17.82 -0.90 -2.21
CA PRO A 75 19.26 -0.69 -2.12
C PRO A 75 19.72 0.72 -2.53
N GLN A 76 19.05 1.37 -3.49
CA GLN A 76 19.48 2.67 -4.04
C GLN A 76 19.03 3.85 -3.17
N VAL A 77 17.95 3.68 -2.40
CA VAL A 77 17.33 4.72 -1.56
C VAL A 77 17.45 4.39 -0.07
N SER A 78 18.22 3.34 0.27
CA SER A 78 18.39 2.85 1.63
C SER A 78 19.11 3.89 2.49
N THR A 79 18.54 4.17 3.65
CA THR A 79 19.12 5.13 4.61
C THR A 79 19.86 4.43 5.74
N ALA A 80 19.60 3.14 5.96
CA ALA A 80 20.20 2.36 7.03
C ALA A 80 20.60 0.94 6.60
N VAL A 81 21.82 0.55 6.97
CA VAL A 81 22.38 -0.80 6.68
C VAL A 81 21.61 -1.95 7.34
N VAL A 82 20.73 -1.65 8.30
CA VAL A 82 19.93 -2.64 9.03
C VAL A 82 18.54 -2.86 8.44
N GLU A 83 18.17 -2.14 7.37
CA GLU A 83 16.88 -2.26 6.71
C GLU A 83 16.52 -3.71 6.32
N PRO A 84 17.43 -4.53 5.74
CA PRO A 84 17.09 -5.92 5.41
C PRO A 84 16.67 -6.76 6.63
N TYR A 85 17.31 -6.56 7.78
CA TYR A 85 16.94 -7.26 9.01
C TYR A 85 15.55 -6.85 9.50
N ASN A 86 15.28 -5.55 9.51
CA ASN A 86 13.99 -5.01 9.95
C ASN A 86 12.87 -5.47 9.00
N SER A 87 13.13 -5.49 7.69
CA SER A 87 12.18 -5.96 6.69
C SER A 87 11.78 -7.41 6.91
N VAL A 88 12.75 -8.33 7.03
CA VAL A 88 12.44 -9.76 7.23
C VAL A 88 11.64 -9.98 8.51
N LEU A 89 12.03 -9.32 9.61
CA LEU A 89 11.35 -9.45 10.90
C LEU A 89 9.94 -8.84 10.87
N SER A 90 9.76 -7.68 10.23
CA SER A 90 8.46 -7.04 10.10
C SER A 90 7.52 -7.83 9.19
N THR A 91 8.03 -8.35 8.07
CA THR A 91 7.26 -9.19 7.14
C THR A 91 6.72 -10.45 7.82
N HIS A 92 7.45 -11.04 8.78
CA HIS A 92 6.94 -12.17 9.55
C HIS A 92 5.65 -11.82 10.31
N SER A 93 5.59 -10.67 10.98
CA SER A 93 4.38 -10.22 11.67
C SER A 93 3.28 -9.80 10.69
N LEU A 94 3.62 -9.14 9.57
CA LEU A 94 2.66 -8.78 8.53
C LEU A 94 1.98 -10.01 7.92
N LEU A 95 2.71 -11.12 7.80
CA LEU A 95 2.19 -12.38 7.29
C LEU A 95 1.08 -12.97 8.18
N GLU A 96 1.14 -12.76 9.49
CA GLU A 96 0.20 -13.35 10.44
C GLU A 96 -0.95 -12.42 10.81
N HIS A 97 -0.72 -11.10 10.79
CA HIS A 97 -1.63 -10.12 11.38
C HIS A 97 -2.20 -9.09 10.39
N THR A 98 -1.88 -9.19 9.11
CA THR A 98 -2.45 -8.31 8.07
C THR A 98 -3.27 -9.15 7.11
N ASP A 99 -4.46 -8.67 6.74
CA ASP A 99 -5.35 -9.39 5.82
C ASP A 99 -4.95 -9.16 4.36
N VAL A 100 -4.52 -7.93 4.04
CA VAL A 100 -4.05 -7.52 2.72
C VAL A 100 -2.91 -6.51 2.90
N ALA A 101 -1.76 -6.75 2.27
CA ALA A 101 -0.60 -5.85 2.33
C ALA A 101 -0.25 -5.34 0.93
N VAL A 102 -0.47 -4.05 0.68
CA VAL A 102 -0.05 -3.37 -0.55
C VAL A 102 1.43 -3.03 -0.45
N LEU A 103 2.21 -3.57 -1.38
CA LEU A 103 3.64 -3.33 -1.48
C LEU A 103 3.91 -2.02 -2.23
N LEU A 104 4.71 -1.16 -1.60
CA LEU A 104 5.19 0.11 -2.17
C LEU A 104 6.71 0.16 -2.05
N ASP A 105 7.42 0.19 -3.17
CA ASP A 105 8.87 0.26 -3.23
C ASP A 105 9.32 1.68 -3.57
N ASN A 106 10.17 2.24 -2.72
CA ASN A 106 10.70 3.59 -2.92
C ASN A 106 11.46 3.74 -4.24
N GLU A 107 12.18 2.72 -4.71
CA GLU A 107 12.93 2.82 -5.98
C GLU A 107 12.00 2.81 -7.20
N ALA A 108 10.99 1.94 -7.20
CA ALA A 108 10.01 1.91 -8.29
C ALA A 108 9.26 3.25 -8.40
N ILE A 109 8.83 3.79 -7.26
CA ILE A 109 8.12 5.07 -7.20
C ILE A 109 9.06 6.23 -7.61
N TYR A 110 10.32 6.19 -7.17
CA TYR A 110 11.34 7.17 -7.58
C TYR A 110 11.56 7.16 -9.09
N ASP A 111 11.71 5.98 -9.69
CA ASP A 111 11.87 5.80 -11.15
C ASP A 111 10.65 6.32 -11.92
N ILE A 112 9.44 6.05 -11.44
CA ILE A 112 8.18 6.57 -12.02
C ILE A 112 8.17 8.10 -11.96
N CYS A 113 8.48 8.71 -10.81
CA CYS A 113 8.55 10.16 -10.69
C CYS A 113 9.58 10.76 -11.65
N ARG A 114 10.75 10.14 -11.77
CA ARG A 114 11.81 10.64 -12.63
C ARG A 114 11.45 10.58 -14.12
N ARG A 115 10.94 9.43 -14.57
CA ARG A 115 10.65 9.21 -15.99
C ARG A 115 9.33 9.83 -16.44
N SER A 116 8.27 9.65 -15.65
CA SER A 116 6.91 10.00 -16.07
C SER A 116 6.53 11.44 -15.72
N LEU A 117 7.05 11.97 -14.61
CA LEU A 117 6.81 13.36 -14.18
C LEU A 117 7.94 14.32 -14.56
N ASP A 118 9.01 13.83 -15.17
CA ASP A 118 10.20 14.61 -15.59
C ASP A 118 10.88 15.37 -14.44
N ILE A 119 10.94 14.72 -13.26
CA ILE A 119 11.57 15.29 -12.07
C ILE A 119 12.96 14.66 -11.93
N GLU A 120 14.02 15.43 -12.18
CA GLU A 120 15.40 14.91 -12.19
C GLU A 120 15.81 14.30 -10.83
N ARG A 121 15.44 14.96 -9.73
CA ARG A 121 15.71 14.54 -8.35
C ARG A 121 14.44 14.54 -7.51
N PRO A 122 13.61 13.48 -7.59
CA PRO A 122 12.41 13.35 -6.78
C PRO A 122 12.72 13.42 -5.28
N THR A 123 11.97 14.25 -4.55
CA THR A 123 12.02 14.32 -3.08
C THR A 123 10.94 13.42 -2.47
N TYR A 124 11.02 13.14 -1.16
CA TYR A 124 9.94 12.40 -0.47
C TYR A 124 8.57 13.07 -0.60
N THR A 125 8.50 14.39 -0.77
CA THR A 125 7.23 15.07 -1.07
C THR A 125 6.64 14.64 -2.41
N ASN A 126 7.48 14.42 -3.44
CA ASN A 126 7.02 13.92 -4.74
C ASN A 126 6.55 12.48 -4.65
N LEU A 127 7.35 11.61 -4.01
CA LEU A 127 7.01 10.20 -3.80
C LEU A 127 5.70 10.07 -3.01
N ASN A 128 5.56 10.79 -1.90
CA ASN A 128 4.37 10.74 -1.05
C ASN A 128 3.12 11.27 -1.77
N ARG A 129 3.26 12.23 -2.69
CA ARG A 129 2.13 12.67 -3.54
C ARG A 129 1.65 11.53 -4.44
N LEU A 130 2.56 10.81 -5.09
CA LEU A 130 2.19 9.67 -5.93
C LEU A 130 1.55 8.54 -5.08
N ILE A 131 2.18 8.18 -3.95
CA ILE A 131 1.63 7.21 -2.99
C ILE A 131 0.22 7.62 -2.53
N SER A 132 0.02 8.89 -2.19
CA SER A 132 -1.29 9.39 -1.76
C SER A 132 -2.38 9.27 -2.83
N GLN A 133 -2.03 9.44 -4.11
CA GLN A 133 -2.99 9.24 -5.21
C GLN A 133 -3.40 7.78 -5.33
N ILE A 134 -2.46 6.85 -5.18
CA ILE A 134 -2.74 5.41 -5.21
C ILE A 134 -3.64 5.02 -4.04
N ILE A 135 -3.29 5.43 -2.82
CA ILE A 135 -4.11 5.16 -1.62
C ILE A 135 -5.50 5.77 -1.78
N SER A 136 -5.61 6.98 -2.32
CA SER A 136 -6.89 7.61 -2.60
C SER A 136 -7.71 6.77 -3.59
N SER A 137 -7.11 6.30 -4.68
CA SER A 137 -7.78 5.47 -5.68
C SER A 137 -8.25 4.14 -5.09
N LEU A 138 -7.40 3.46 -4.32
CA LEU A 138 -7.74 2.19 -3.65
C LEU A 138 -8.85 2.33 -2.60
N THR A 139 -8.95 3.50 -1.95
CA THR A 139 -9.97 3.80 -0.93
C THR A 139 -11.15 4.61 -1.48
N THR A 140 -11.27 4.76 -2.81
CA THR A 140 -12.35 5.56 -3.41
C THR A 140 -13.71 4.90 -3.21
N SER A 141 -13.80 3.58 -3.40
CA SER A 141 -15.02 2.79 -3.21
C SER A 141 -15.56 2.79 -1.78
N LEU A 142 -14.70 3.07 -0.78
CA LEU A 142 -15.11 3.20 0.62
C LEU A 142 -15.70 4.57 0.95
N ARG A 143 -15.46 5.58 0.09
CA ARG A 143 -15.77 7.00 0.36
C ARG A 143 -16.83 7.57 -0.56
N PHE A 144 -16.95 7.02 -1.76
CA PHE A 144 -17.85 7.49 -2.80
C PHE A 144 -18.62 6.33 -3.37
N ASP A 145 -19.85 6.62 -3.77
CA ASP A 145 -20.67 5.66 -4.50
C ASP A 145 -20.18 5.56 -5.96
N GLY A 146 -20.18 4.34 -6.49
CA GLY A 146 -19.70 4.00 -7.81
C GLY A 146 -20.47 2.82 -8.39
N ALA A 147 -20.31 2.59 -9.69
CA ALA A 147 -21.01 1.50 -10.38
C ALA A 147 -20.61 0.11 -9.86
N ILE A 148 -19.38 -0.04 -9.37
CA ILE A 148 -18.86 -1.23 -8.70
C ILE A 148 -18.15 -0.76 -7.43
N ASN A 149 -18.80 -0.92 -6.28
CA ASN A 149 -18.22 -0.58 -4.99
C ASN A 149 -17.52 -1.80 -4.41
N VAL A 150 -16.22 -1.69 -4.20
CA VAL A 150 -15.40 -2.74 -3.56
C VAL A 150 -15.13 -2.35 -2.10
N ASP A 151 -15.54 -3.18 -1.15
CA ASP A 151 -15.23 -2.97 0.27
C ASP A 151 -13.88 -3.59 0.68
N ILE A 152 -13.42 -3.34 1.92
CA ILE A 152 -12.15 -3.87 2.42
C ILE A 152 -12.17 -5.42 2.46
N THR A 153 -13.33 -6.02 2.72
CA THR A 153 -13.51 -7.48 2.81
C THR A 153 -13.45 -8.13 1.42
N GLU A 154 -13.93 -7.44 0.41
CA GLU A 154 -13.91 -7.85 -0.98
C GLU A 154 -12.50 -7.77 -1.56
N PHE A 155 -11.66 -6.82 -1.15
CA PHE A 155 -10.23 -6.86 -1.48
C PHE A 155 -9.61 -8.19 -1.03
N GLN A 156 -9.89 -8.63 0.19
CA GLN A 156 -9.39 -9.90 0.69
C GLN A 156 -9.99 -11.08 -0.09
N THR A 157 -11.30 -11.09 -0.29
CA THR A 157 -12.00 -12.23 -0.92
C THR A 157 -11.64 -12.40 -2.41
N ASN A 158 -11.45 -11.29 -3.13
CA ASN A 158 -11.18 -11.30 -4.57
C ASN A 158 -9.69 -11.41 -4.91
N LEU A 159 -8.79 -10.89 -4.05
CA LEU A 159 -7.36 -10.80 -4.36
C LEU A 159 -6.47 -11.75 -3.56
N VAL A 160 -6.96 -12.33 -2.47
CA VAL A 160 -6.19 -13.23 -1.60
C VAL A 160 -6.66 -14.68 -1.78
N PRO A 161 -6.05 -15.46 -2.68
CA PRO A 161 -6.44 -16.85 -2.90
C PRO A 161 -6.08 -17.76 -1.73
N TYR A 162 -5.01 -17.41 -0.99
CA TYR A 162 -4.52 -18.15 0.17
C TYR A 162 -4.10 -17.18 1.27
N PRO A 163 -4.36 -17.48 2.57
CA PRO A 163 -4.10 -16.55 3.67
C PRO A 163 -2.65 -16.06 3.83
N ARG A 164 -1.66 -16.77 3.27
CA ARG A 164 -0.24 -16.37 3.30
C ARG A 164 0.22 -15.63 2.03
N ILE A 165 -0.64 -15.54 1.02
CA ILE A 165 -0.37 -14.92 -0.28
C ILE A 165 -1.27 -13.69 -0.41
N HIS A 166 -1.05 -12.72 0.49
CA HIS A 166 -1.83 -11.49 0.61
C HIS A 166 -1.01 -10.22 0.36
N PHE A 167 0.17 -10.37 -0.23
CA PHE A 167 1.01 -9.26 -0.66
C PHE A 167 0.64 -8.87 -2.09
N MET A 168 0.10 -7.67 -2.25
CA MET A 168 -0.41 -7.17 -3.51
C MET A 168 0.57 -6.20 -4.15
N LEU A 169 0.75 -6.36 -5.45
CA LEU A 169 1.41 -5.36 -6.29
C LEU A 169 0.39 -4.28 -6.67
N SER A 170 0.81 -3.02 -6.61
CA SER A 170 0.00 -1.90 -7.07
C SER A 170 0.62 -1.28 -8.33
N SER A 171 -0.24 -0.77 -9.20
CA SER A 171 0.11 -0.05 -10.41
C SER A 171 -0.88 1.10 -10.60
N TYR A 172 -0.45 2.19 -11.23
CA TYR A 172 -1.29 3.35 -11.44
C TYR A 172 -1.01 3.99 -12.79
N ALA A 173 -2.08 4.28 -13.51
CA ALA A 173 -2.04 5.06 -14.74
C ALA A 173 -3.30 5.96 -14.81
N PRO A 174 -3.20 7.12 -15.46
CA PRO A 174 -1.97 7.68 -16.03
C PRO A 174 -1.11 8.42 -15.00
N VAL A 175 0.22 8.35 -15.17
CA VAL A 175 1.17 9.22 -14.46
C VAL A 175 1.81 10.12 -15.51
N ILE A 176 1.35 11.37 -15.60
CA ILE A 176 1.81 12.33 -16.60
C ILE A 176 2.18 13.66 -15.94
N SER A 177 3.20 14.33 -16.47
CA SER A 177 3.56 15.69 -16.07
C SER A 177 2.49 16.69 -16.50
N ALA A 178 2.36 17.81 -15.76
CA ALA A 178 1.41 18.87 -16.09
C ALA A 178 1.62 19.48 -17.49
N ALA A 179 2.87 19.50 -17.98
CA ALA A 179 3.19 20.01 -19.32
C ALA A 179 2.65 19.09 -20.43
N LYS A 180 2.66 17.77 -20.22
CA LYS A 180 2.18 16.78 -21.21
C LYS A 180 0.66 16.58 -21.17
N ALA A 181 0.03 16.86 -20.04
CA ALA A 181 -1.40 16.65 -19.83
C ALA A 181 -2.31 17.42 -20.82
N TYR A 182 -1.85 18.53 -21.39
CA TYR A 182 -2.63 19.29 -22.38
C TYR A 182 -2.52 18.74 -23.81
N HIS A 183 -1.58 17.86 -24.07
CA HIS A 183 -1.27 17.35 -25.41
C HIS A 183 -1.70 15.89 -25.62
N GLU A 184 -1.97 15.16 -24.55
CA GLU A 184 -2.33 13.74 -24.58
C GLU A 184 -3.78 13.54 -24.12
N GLN A 185 -4.63 13.05 -25.03
CA GLN A 185 -5.90 12.43 -24.67
C GLN A 185 -5.65 10.93 -24.53
N LEU A 186 -5.88 10.39 -23.34
CA LEU A 186 -5.68 8.97 -23.07
C LEU A 186 -7.03 8.27 -23.05
N SER A 187 -7.17 7.26 -23.91
CA SER A 187 -8.35 6.39 -23.95
C SER A 187 -8.30 5.34 -22.84
N VAL A 188 -9.46 4.76 -22.52
CA VAL A 188 -9.57 3.67 -21.52
C VAL A 188 -8.64 2.50 -21.87
N PRO A 189 -8.59 1.96 -23.10
CA PRO A 189 -7.67 0.86 -23.43
C PRO A 189 -6.19 1.22 -23.26
N GLU A 190 -5.79 2.46 -23.55
CA GLU A 190 -4.40 2.90 -23.39
C GLU A 190 -3.97 2.94 -21.92
N ILE A 191 -4.81 3.50 -21.04
CA ILE A 191 -4.51 3.51 -19.60
C ILE A 191 -4.56 2.10 -19.00
N THR A 192 -5.45 1.23 -19.51
CA THR A 192 -5.53 -0.18 -19.10
C THR A 192 -4.26 -0.93 -19.48
N ASN A 193 -3.75 -0.74 -20.69
CA ASN A 193 -2.48 -1.36 -21.09
C ASN A 193 -1.31 -0.80 -20.28
N ALA A 194 -1.30 0.50 -20.02
CA ALA A 194 -0.24 1.16 -19.27
C ALA A 194 -0.10 0.64 -17.83
N VAL A 195 -1.17 0.21 -17.16
CA VAL A 195 -1.06 -0.35 -15.79
C VAL A 195 -0.39 -1.72 -15.76
N PHE A 196 -0.41 -2.48 -16.85
CA PHE A 196 0.26 -3.79 -16.92
C PHE A 196 1.74 -3.68 -17.34
N GLU A 197 2.18 -2.51 -17.79
CA GLU A 197 3.58 -2.28 -18.09
C GLU A 197 4.42 -2.35 -16.81
N PRO A 198 5.56 -3.08 -16.81
CA PRO A 198 6.47 -3.14 -15.66
C PRO A 198 6.94 -1.77 -15.19
N ALA A 199 6.95 -0.82 -16.12
CA ALA A 199 7.21 0.59 -15.92
C ALA A 199 6.29 1.25 -14.88
N SER A 200 5.03 0.84 -14.79
CA SER A 200 4.00 1.48 -13.97
C SER A 200 3.82 0.82 -12.60
N MET A 201 4.51 -0.31 -12.38
CA MET A 201 4.46 -1.06 -11.14
C MET A 201 5.13 -0.29 -10.01
N MET A 202 4.48 -0.25 -8.86
CA MET A 202 4.94 0.44 -7.66
C MET A 202 5.90 -0.39 -6.81
N ALA A 203 6.25 -1.58 -7.28
CA ALA A 203 7.29 -2.42 -6.71
C ALA A 203 8.27 -2.83 -7.81
N LYS A 204 9.57 -2.90 -7.49
CA LYS A 204 10.60 -3.29 -8.46
C LYS A 204 10.53 -4.80 -8.71
N CYS A 205 9.62 -5.20 -9.59
CA CYS A 205 9.49 -6.57 -10.06
C CYS A 205 9.07 -6.57 -11.53
N ASP A 206 9.55 -7.56 -12.29
CA ASP A 206 9.02 -7.78 -13.64
C ASP A 206 7.84 -8.76 -13.55
N PRO A 207 6.59 -8.30 -13.77
CA PRO A 207 5.41 -9.16 -13.70
C PRO A 207 5.43 -10.27 -14.76
N ARG A 208 6.21 -10.14 -15.83
CA ARG A 208 6.30 -11.11 -16.92
C ARG A 208 7.04 -12.39 -16.52
N HIS A 209 7.85 -12.35 -15.46
CA HIS A 209 8.48 -13.54 -14.90
C HIS A 209 7.57 -14.32 -13.93
N GLY A 210 6.37 -13.79 -13.65
CA GLY A 210 5.38 -14.42 -12.77
C GLY A 210 4.09 -14.77 -13.49
N LYS A 211 3.08 -15.12 -12.70
CA LYS A 211 1.70 -15.26 -13.15
C LYS A 211 0.80 -14.49 -12.19
N TYR A 212 -0.19 -13.78 -12.75
CA TYR A 212 -1.23 -13.14 -11.96
C TYR A 212 -2.20 -14.21 -11.45
N MET A 213 -2.44 -14.22 -10.14
CA MET A 213 -3.47 -15.07 -9.51
C MET A 213 -4.82 -14.38 -9.48
N ALA A 214 -4.80 -13.06 -9.25
CA ALA A 214 -5.97 -12.20 -9.25
C ALA A 214 -5.54 -10.79 -9.71
N CYS A 215 -6.48 -10.03 -10.26
CA CYS A 215 -6.27 -8.64 -10.67
C CYS A 215 -7.57 -7.86 -10.46
N CYS A 216 -7.45 -6.63 -9.96
CA CYS A 216 -8.57 -5.71 -9.81
C CYS A 216 -8.17 -4.37 -10.44
N LEU A 217 -8.99 -3.88 -11.37
CA LEU A 217 -8.81 -2.59 -12.03
C LEU A 217 -9.87 -1.62 -11.51
N MET A 218 -9.42 -0.56 -10.83
CA MET A 218 -10.30 0.48 -10.30
C MET A 218 -10.20 1.73 -11.17
N TYR A 219 -11.16 1.85 -12.07
CA TYR A 219 -11.30 3.01 -12.95
C TYR A 219 -11.98 4.16 -12.22
N ARG A 220 -11.57 5.39 -12.54
CA ARG A 220 -12.15 6.63 -12.00
C ARG A 220 -12.22 7.70 -13.07
N GLY A 221 -13.35 8.40 -13.13
CA GLY A 221 -13.59 9.49 -14.08
C GLY A 221 -14.68 9.16 -15.08
N ASP A 222 -14.64 9.81 -16.24
CA ASP A 222 -15.56 9.57 -17.34
C ASP A 222 -15.17 8.27 -18.06
N VAL A 223 -15.65 7.14 -17.53
CA VAL A 223 -15.32 5.81 -18.03
C VAL A 223 -16.62 5.10 -18.39
N VAL A 224 -16.77 4.78 -19.67
CA VAL A 224 -17.91 4.04 -20.17
C VAL A 224 -17.67 2.55 -19.90
N PRO A 225 -18.58 1.85 -19.18
CA PRO A 225 -18.40 0.43 -18.85
C PRO A 225 -18.21 -0.49 -20.08
N LYS A 226 -18.69 -0.07 -21.24
CA LYS A 226 -18.51 -0.77 -22.52
C LYS A 226 -17.06 -0.77 -22.99
N ASP A 227 -16.29 0.27 -22.70
CA ASP A 227 -14.91 0.41 -23.16
C ASP A 227 -13.91 -0.31 -22.22
N VAL A 228 -14.41 -0.84 -21.10
CA VAL A 228 -13.63 -1.59 -20.10
C VAL A 228 -13.73 -3.11 -20.29
N ASN A 229 -14.85 -3.61 -20.82
CA ASN A 229 -15.16 -5.03 -21.01
C ASN A 229 -14.79 -5.52 -22.42
#